data_AF-O58304-F1
#
_entry.id   AF-O58304-F1
#
_cell.length_a   1.000
_cell.length_b   1.000
_cell.length_c   1.000
_cell.angle_alpha   90.00
_cell.angle_beta   90.00
_cell.angle_gamma   90.00
#
_symmetry.space_group_name_H-M   'P 1'
#
loop_
_entity.id
_entity.type
_entity.pdbx_description
1 polymer ?
#
loop_
_entity_poly.entity_id
_entity_poly.type
_entity_poly.pdbx_seq_one_letter_code
_entity_poly.pdbx_strand_id
1 'polypeptide(L)'
;MVKVKIYYKDREWPPEYRKVLEKMKEIIDPVTGESILDSGVLAGLEVKGDTLKVWLKFESNAEYNILGSAAMAYSKIVGDIMEKFALVMFDKVYVYDLGNNPIGIFENKGNGRK
;
A
#
# COMPACT_ATOMS: atom_id res chain seq x y z
N MET A 1 21.26 3.24 -3.16
CA MET A 1 19.99 4.01 -3.15
C MET A 1 18.85 3.08 -3.50
N VAL A 2 17.85 2.97 -2.62
CA VAL A 2 16.59 2.31 -3.00
C VAL A 2 15.69 3.38 -3.62
N LYS A 3 14.98 3.02 -4.70
CA LYS A 3 14.36 3.97 -5.62
C LYS A 3 12.85 3.82 -5.48
N VAL A 4 12.26 4.60 -4.58
CA VAL A 4 10.81 4.75 -4.46
C VAL A 4 10.25 5.08 -5.84
N LYS A 5 9.31 4.27 -6.33
CA LYS A 5 8.65 4.53 -7.60
C LYS A 5 7.29 5.15 -7.32
N ILE A 6 7.20 6.44 -7.63
CA ILE A 6 5.92 7.16 -7.67
C ILE A 6 4.98 6.38 -8.58
N TYR A 7 3.77 6.13 -8.09
CA TYR A 7 2.75 5.44 -8.84
C TYR A 7 2.10 6.38 -9.87
N TYR A 8 1.92 5.90 -11.09
CA TYR A 8 1.09 6.52 -12.11
C TYR A 8 0.44 5.42 -12.95
N LYS A 9 -0.84 5.60 -13.25
CA LYS A 9 -1.70 4.58 -13.85
C LYS A 9 -1.21 4.13 -15.23
N ASP A 10 -0.75 5.07 -16.05
CA ASP A 10 -0.36 4.80 -17.44
C ASP A 10 1.14 4.46 -17.60
N ARG A 11 1.79 4.02 -16.51
CA ARG A 11 3.19 3.57 -16.55
C ARG A 11 3.31 2.13 -17.02
N GLU A 12 4.32 1.85 -17.83
CA GLU A 12 4.86 0.50 -17.92
C GLU A 12 5.69 0.11 -16.69
N TRP A 13 5.13 -0.79 -15.88
CA TRP A 13 5.79 -1.32 -14.69
C TRP A 13 6.57 -2.61 -14.98
N PRO A 14 7.71 -2.86 -14.31
CA PRO A 14 8.41 -4.14 -14.37
C PRO A 14 7.51 -5.30 -13.87
N PRO A 15 7.77 -6.56 -14.29
CA PRO A 15 6.91 -7.69 -13.97
C PRO A 15 6.64 -7.90 -12.48
N GLU A 16 7.66 -7.73 -11.63
CA GLU A 16 7.53 -7.82 -10.17
C GLU A 16 6.56 -6.78 -9.57
N TYR A 17 6.52 -5.57 -10.15
CA TYR A 17 5.58 -4.53 -9.75
C TYR A 17 4.18 -4.80 -10.31
N ARG A 18 4.05 -5.39 -11.51
CA ARG A 18 2.73 -5.69 -12.11
C ARG A 18 1.90 -6.61 -11.22
N LYS A 19 2.48 -7.70 -10.72
CA LYS A 19 1.79 -8.63 -9.80
C LYS A 19 1.32 -7.94 -8.52
N VAL A 20 2.15 -7.05 -7.97
CA VAL A 20 1.79 -6.25 -6.79
C VAL A 20 0.63 -5.32 -7.13
N LEU A 21 0.69 -4.62 -8.25
CA LEU A 21 -0.35 -3.68 -8.68
C LEU A 21 -1.68 -4.38 -9.00
N GLU A 22 -1.66 -5.58 -9.58
CA GLU A 22 -2.87 -6.39 -9.79
C GLU A 22 -3.56 -6.70 -8.46
N LYS A 23 -2.79 -7.10 -7.43
CA LYS A 23 -3.32 -7.33 -6.08
C LYS A 23 -3.75 -6.05 -5.37
N MET A 24 -3.00 -4.97 -5.57
CA MET A 24 -3.29 -3.65 -5.04
C MET A 24 -4.62 -3.11 -5.61
N LYS A 25 -4.94 -3.45 -6.88
CA LYS A 25 -6.19 -3.05 -7.53
C LYS A 25 -7.43 -3.60 -6.81
N GLU A 26 -7.30 -4.78 -6.18
CA GLU A 26 -8.37 -5.42 -5.42
C GLU A 26 -8.64 -4.75 -4.05
N ILE A 27 -7.80 -3.82 -3.60
CA ILE A 27 -7.99 -3.09 -2.35
C ILE A 27 -8.89 -1.89 -2.64
N ILE A 28 -10.03 -1.84 -1.96
CA ILE A 28 -11.05 -0.82 -2.16
C ILE A 28 -10.90 0.28 -1.12
N ASP A 29 -10.88 1.51 -1.59
CA ASP A 29 -11.00 2.71 -0.77
C ASP A 29 -12.44 2.81 -0.23
N PRO A 30 -12.67 2.70 1.09
CA PRO A 30 -14.01 2.73 1.66
C PRO A 30 -14.67 4.12 1.62
N VAL A 31 -13.92 5.18 1.30
CA VAL A 31 -14.44 6.55 1.15
C VAL A 31 -15.02 6.75 -0.25
N THR A 32 -14.29 6.33 -1.28
CA THR A 32 -14.70 6.56 -2.69
C THR A 32 -15.43 5.37 -3.30
N GLY A 33 -15.24 4.16 -2.76
CA GLY A 33 -15.73 2.90 -3.34
C GLY A 33 -14.91 2.40 -4.52
N GLU A 34 -13.85 3.12 -4.92
CA GLU A 34 -12.95 2.73 -6.01
C GLU A 34 -11.75 1.93 -5.50
N SER A 35 -10.96 1.37 -6.42
CA SER A 35 -9.65 0.82 -6.07
C SER A 35 -8.72 1.90 -5.51
N ILE A 36 -7.83 1.58 -4.57
CA ILE A 36 -6.81 2.52 -4.08
C ILE A 36 -5.83 3.01 -5.16
N LEU A 37 -5.79 2.32 -6.32
CA LEU A 37 -5.07 2.80 -7.51
C LEU A 37 -5.84 3.91 -8.23
N ASP A 38 -7.16 3.76 -8.33
CA ASP A 38 -8.06 4.64 -9.08
C ASP A 38 -8.47 5.86 -8.24
N SER A 39 -8.73 5.67 -6.94
CA SER A 39 -8.98 6.76 -5.98
C SER A 39 -7.72 7.61 -5.71
N GLY A 40 -6.58 7.17 -6.24
CA GLY A 40 -5.29 7.82 -6.11
C GLY A 40 -4.64 7.63 -4.75
N VAL A 41 -5.22 6.94 -3.78
CA VAL A 41 -4.62 6.77 -2.44
C VAL A 41 -3.18 6.26 -2.48
N LEU A 42 -2.83 5.40 -3.43
CA LEU A 42 -1.45 4.94 -3.62
C LEU A 42 -0.55 6.05 -4.21
N ALA A 43 0.40 6.55 -3.40
CA ALA A 43 1.40 7.53 -3.85
C ALA A 43 2.60 6.87 -4.53
N GLY A 44 3.03 5.72 -4.02
CA GLY A 44 4.19 5.02 -4.55
C GLY A 44 4.43 3.69 -3.87
N LEU A 45 5.31 2.91 -4.49
CA LEU A 45 5.71 1.61 -3.97
C LEU A 45 7.15 1.29 -4.33
N GLU A 46 7.73 0.39 -3.56
CA GLU A 46 9.05 -0.19 -3.77
C GLU A 46 8.96 -1.69 -3.51
N VAL A 47 9.34 -2.46 -4.53
CA VAL A 47 9.48 -3.91 -4.46
C VAL A 47 10.96 -4.23 -4.52
N LYS A 48 11.47 -4.94 -3.51
CA LYS A 48 12.88 -5.34 -3.43
C LYS A 48 13.03 -6.67 -2.70
N GLY A 49 13.35 -7.73 -3.44
CA GLY A 49 13.41 -9.09 -2.88
C GLY A 49 12.08 -9.43 -2.21
N ASP A 50 12.13 -9.97 -0.99
CA ASP A 50 10.95 -10.29 -0.17
C ASP A 50 10.42 -9.10 0.65
N THR A 51 10.72 -7.86 0.22
CA THR A 51 10.24 -6.63 0.86
C THR A 51 9.36 -5.81 -0.07
N LEU A 52 8.18 -5.46 0.44
CA LEU A 52 7.28 -4.46 -0.13
C LEU A 52 7.25 -3.22 0.77
N LYS A 53 7.40 -2.05 0.17
CA LYS A 53 7.10 -0.77 0.81
C LYS A 53 6.04 -0.03 0.02
N VAL A 54 5.10 0.59 0.72
CA VAL A 54 3.95 1.30 0.14
C VAL A 54 3.85 2.67 0.79
N TRP A 55 3.64 3.71 -0.01
CA TRP A 55 3.37 5.07 0.47
C TRP A 55 1.95 5.46 0.09
N LEU A 56 1.19 5.96 1.06
CA LEU A 56 -0.21 6.34 0.90
C LEU A 56 -0.38 7.85 1.06
N LYS A 57 -1.13 8.51 0.16
CA LYS A 57 -1.39 9.95 0.17
C LYS A 57 -2.73 10.32 0.81
N PHE A 58 -2.88 9.88 2.05
CA PHE A 58 -4.07 10.06 2.86
C PHE A 58 -4.40 11.52 3.20
N GLU A 59 -3.41 12.31 3.61
CA GLU A 59 -3.59 13.67 4.10
C GLU A 59 -3.88 14.72 3.00
N SER A 60 -3.57 14.39 1.75
CA SER A 60 -3.79 15.29 0.61
C SER A 60 -5.19 15.21 0.02
N ASN A 61 -6.07 14.35 0.57
CA ASN A 61 -7.38 14.10 0.01
C ASN A 61 -8.47 14.75 0.88
N ALA A 62 -9.01 15.88 0.41
CA ALA A 62 -9.92 16.74 1.17
C ALA A 62 -11.17 15.99 1.70
N GLU A 63 -11.60 14.95 0.99
CA GLU A 63 -12.76 14.12 1.34
C GLU A 63 -12.59 13.39 2.69
N TYR A 64 -11.36 13.00 3.04
CA TYR A 64 -11.08 12.28 4.28
C TYR A 64 -11.22 13.20 5.52
N ASN A 65 -10.79 14.45 5.40
CA ASN A 65 -10.87 15.44 6.49
C ASN A 65 -12.31 15.88 6.80
N ILE A 66 -13.21 15.82 5.82
CA ILE A 66 -14.61 16.28 5.95
C ILE A 66 -15.49 15.21 6.63
N LEU A 67 -15.24 13.93 6.38
CA LEU A 67 -16.18 12.85 6.74
C LEU A 67 -16.02 12.28 8.15
N GLY A 68 -15.01 12.71 8.94
CA GLY A 68 -14.74 12.18 10.28
C GLY A 68 -14.42 10.66 10.32
N SER A 69 -14.37 10.02 9.15
CA SER A 69 -14.24 8.56 8.95
C SER A 69 -12.84 8.17 8.47
N ALA A 70 -11.93 9.15 8.35
CA ALA A 70 -10.59 8.97 7.80
C ALA A 70 -9.78 7.91 8.54
N ALA A 71 -9.78 7.93 9.87
CA ALA A 71 -9.01 6.98 10.67
C ALA A 71 -9.45 5.52 10.44
N MET A 72 -10.76 5.28 10.27
CA MET A 72 -11.29 3.95 9.99
C MET A 72 -10.98 3.50 8.56
N ALA A 73 -11.08 4.42 7.59
CA ALA A 73 -10.67 4.15 6.21
C ALA A 73 -9.18 3.81 6.10
N TYR A 74 -8.32 4.57 6.79
CA TYR A 74 -6.87 4.33 6.82
C TYR A 74 -6.56 2.97 7.43
N SER A 75 -7.14 2.66 8.60
CA SER A 75 -6.93 1.38 9.27
C SER A 75 -7.36 0.20 8.39
N LYS A 76 -8.48 0.35 7.68
CA LYS A 76 -8.96 -0.68 6.75
C LYS A 76 -8.00 -0.89 5.57
N ILE A 77 -7.60 0.17 4.89
CA ILE A 77 -6.69 0.07 3.74
C ILE A 77 -5.35 -0.54 4.16
N VAL A 78 -4.78 -0.11 5.30
CA VAL A 78 -3.54 -0.69 5.84
C VAL A 78 -3.74 -2.18 6.15
N GLY A 79 -4.85 -2.55 6.78
CA GLY A 79 -5.19 -3.95 7.06
C GLY A 79 -5.29 -4.81 5.79
N ASP A 80 -6.01 -4.32 4.78
CA ASP A 80 -6.18 -5.02 3.49
C ASP A 80 -4.84 -5.18 2.75
N ILE A 81 -3.93 -4.19 2.84
CA ILE A 81 -2.54 -4.31 2.33
C ILE A 81 -1.80 -5.42 3.09
N MET A 82 -1.87 -5.43 4.43
CA MET A 82 -1.20 -6.47 5.21
C MET A 82 -1.73 -7.86 4.85
N GLU A 83 -3.04 -8.05 4.78
CA GLU A 83 -3.65 -9.35 4.46
C GLU A 83 -3.24 -9.87 3.08
N LYS A 84 -3.23 -9.01 2.06
CA LYS A 84 -2.91 -9.44 0.69
C LYS A 84 -1.43 -9.74 0.48
N PHE A 85 -0.53 -9.11 1.25
CA PHE A 85 0.90 -9.12 0.93
C PHE A 85 1.78 -9.80 1.99
N ALA A 86 1.46 -9.66 3.28
CA ALA A 86 2.27 -10.24 4.36
C ALA A 86 2.15 -11.77 4.35
N LEU A 87 3.29 -12.47 4.33
CA LEU A 87 3.43 -13.94 4.25
C LEU A 87 2.87 -14.59 2.97
N VAL A 88 1.95 -13.94 2.26
CA VAL A 88 1.42 -14.38 0.96
C VAL A 88 2.44 -14.10 -0.15
N MET A 89 3.01 -12.90 -0.16
CA MET A 89 3.92 -12.45 -1.24
C MET A 89 5.26 -11.96 -0.71
N PHE A 90 5.30 -11.40 0.49
CA PHE A 90 6.49 -10.76 1.05
C PHE A 90 6.69 -11.15 2.51
N ASP A 91 7.97 -11.30 2.91
CA ASP A 91 8.34 -11.50 4.31
C ASP A 91 8.36 -10.19 5.09
N LYS A 92 8.46 -9.05 4.39
CA LYS A 92 8.45 -7.72 4.99
C LYS A 92 7.52 -6.80 4.23
N VAL A 93 6.56 -6.20 4.92
CA VAL A 93 5.64 -5.22 4.35
C VAL A 93 5.66 -3.98 5.23
N TYR A 94 5.94 -2.83 4.64
CA TYR A 94 5.92 -1.56 5.32
C TYR A 94 4.97 -0.60 4.60
N VAL A 95 4.11 0.04 5.36
CA VAL A 95 3.19 1.07 4.87
C VAL A 95 3.55 2.38 5.53
N TYR A 96 3.72 3.42 4.73
CA TYR A 96 4.13 4.75 5.15
C TYR A 96 3.08 5.78 4.74
N ASP A 97 3.02 6.87 5.51
CA ASP A 97 2.43 8.12 5.05
C ASP A 97 3.40 8.89 4.11
N LEU A 98 3.00 10.06 3.63
CA LEU A 98 3.85 10.92 2.80
C LEU A 98 5.05 11.54 3.55
N GLY A 99 4.98 11.62 4.89
CA GLY A 99 6.06 12.06 5.76
C GLY A 99 7.15 11.00 5.96
N ASN A 100 7.01 9.81 5.37
CA ASN A 100 7.81 8.61 5.64
C ASN A 100 7.67 8.07 7.07
N ASN A 101 6.58 8.38 7.77
CA ASN A 101 6.29 7.73 9.05
C ASN A 101 5.65 6.36 8.77
N PRO A 102 6.13 5.28 9.42
CA PRO A 102 5.52 3.97 9.27
C PRO A 102 4.17 3.93 9.99
N ILE A 103 3.12 3.61 9.24
CA ILE A 103 1.74 3.47 9.74
C ILE A 103 1.26 2.01 9.72
N GLY A 104 2.03 1.11 9.13
CA GLY A 104 1.86 -0.33 9.21
C GLY A 104 3.18 -1.04 9.00
N ILE A 105 3.51 -2.00 9.86
CA ILE A 105 4.75 -2.77 9.78
C ILE A 105 4.44 -4.25 9.96
N PHE A 106 4.93 -5.06 9.02
CA PHE A 106 4.99 -6.50 9.15
C PHE A 106 6.41 -6.98 8.82
N GLU A 107 6.95 -7.82 9.70
CA GLU A 107 8.24 -8.50 9.49
C GLU A 107 8.12 -9.96 9.95
N ASN A 108 8.27 -10.90 9.03
CA ASN A 108 8.36 -12.32 9.35
C ASN A 108 9.70 -12.58 10.07
N LYS A 109 9.65 -12.89 11.36
CA LYS A 109 10.85 -13.19 12.18
C LYS A 109 11.41 -14.60 11.99
N GLY A 110 10.98 -15.34 10.96
CA GLY A 110 11.58 -16.62 10.56
C GLY A 110 11.04 -17.86 11.28
N ASN A 111 9.91 -17.77 11.97
CA ASN A 111 9.31 -18.93 12.66
C ASN A 111 8.27 -19.71 11.82
N GLY A 112 8.10 -19.43 10.53
CA GLY A 112 6.89 -19.85 9.79
C GLY A 112 7.02 -20.25 8.33
N ARG A 113 8.21 -20.55 7.80
CA ARG A 113 8.34 -21.33 6.55
C ARG A 113 9.04 -22.64 6.89
N LYS A 114 8.26 -23.61 7.37
CA LYS A 114 8.59 -25.03 7.29
C LYS A 114 7.88 -25.61 6.08
#